data_AF-A0AAQ3QWP9-F1
#
_entry.id   AF-A0AAQ3QWP9-F1
#
_cell.length_a   1.000
_cell.length_b   1.000
_cell.length_c   1.000
_cell.angle_alpha   90.00
_cell.angle_beta   90.00
_cell.angle_gamma   90.00
#
_symmetry.space_group_name_H-M   'P 1'
#
loop_
_entity.id
_entity.type
_entity.pdbx_description
1 polymer ?
#
loop_
_entity_poly.entity_id
_entity_poly.type
_entity_poly.pdbx_seq_one_letter_code
_entity_poly.pdbx_strand_id
1 'polypeptide(L)'
;MLKSVYLPLIILTITTLQSHAQLWSGVNGETVGWKHSDWFGSFWSPSRESGWLYHETLGWLYAEGDSQSDIEIYTTDLAWLYTNESLYPVFYSYSKDDWLNYVPATNPDTPYWYSYGEGVFVERSSVAITIQVADLAELAQDGNHDARREYFWTYWVYVTEIVDGGIPRFETWFTRDDVFSEDGVDLGANLHQPRQHQNLDTDSNGTPGSITSLFFNEALTDYIRSNEFYYEQTFIDLVEEYNEEGLTGIDRALVFPESSIGLKPIWFPILNRTDTTYRIMPVWDGDPQYPVTDSTPDAVNPPLPSSDNSTLGFKTAVLVDVSGDEISDGTTETISWNGDDDYEADVVSINDFYYQIITEETLDDAYSALEDQYPDLAEELAVGDYLMLVGMHLLPEATPVTYGTLWWHDDPDYGEYASLRPDSVTGVFANYVLDGTFLTDTNDSYEYDGTGKVVFNPYLEAYKAGGVASNCVFCHVQAGYGFEDPSPAPRTGLEDAFDTFNDSVGFGGWWVLVYEVISAADDDQ
;
A
#
# COMPACT_ATOMS: atom_id res chain seq x y z
N MET A 1 8.31 -13.21 -56.88
CA MET A 1 8.55 -14.35 -55.97
C MET A 1 8.49 -13.79 -54.57
N LEU A 2 7.34 -13.92 -53.92
CA LEU A 2 7.10 -13.56 -52.52
C LEU A 2 6.24 -14.69 -51.98
N LYS A 3 6.84 -15.61 -51.21
CA LYS A 3 6.13 -16.60 -50.41
C LYS A 3 6.98 -16.97 -49.19
N SER A 4 6.31 -16.87 -48.04
CA SER A 4 6.50 -17.66 -46.81
C SER A 4 7.71 -17.35 -45.93
N VAL A 5 7.49 -16.45 -44.96
CA VAL A 5 8.09 -16.52 -43.62
C VAL A 5 7.05 -16.28 -42.48
N TYR A 6 5.81 -15.87 -42.77
CA TYR A 6 4.79 -15.52 -41.75
C TYR A 6 3.99 -16.70 -41.13
N LEU A 7 4.35 -17.96 -41.36
CA LEU A 7 3.54 -19.11 -40.92
C LEU A 7 3.96 -19.85 -39.63
N PRO A 8 5.14 -19.68 -38.99
CA PRO A 8 5.43 -20.40 -37.75
C PRO A 8 5.05 -19.63 -36.46
N LEU A 9 4.97 -18.30 -36.49
CA LEU A 9 4.67 -17.50 -35.28
C LEU A 9 3.18 -17.48 -34.93
N ILE A 10 2.30 -17.44 -35.94
CA ILE A 10 0.84 -17.48 -35.78
C ILE A 10 0.36 -18.85 -35.32
N ILE A 11 1.10 -19.93 -35.65
CA ILE A 11 0.73 -21.28 -35.21
C ILE A 11 1.08 -21.47 -33.73
N LEU A 12 2.19 -20.90 -33.24
CA LEU A 12 2.62 -21.04 -31.84
C LEU A 12 1.69 -20.30 -30.86
N THR A 13 1.21 -19.09 -31.22
CA THR A 13 0.24 -18.33 -30.42
C THR A 13 -1.17 -18.92 -30.47
N ILE A 14 -1.60 -19.52 -31.60
CA ILE A 14 -2.91 -20.18 -31.67
C ILE A 14 -2.92 -21.52 -30.90
N THR A 15 -1.80 -22.26 -30.87
CA THR A 15 -1.73 -23.53 -30.11
C THR A 15 -1.78 -23.34 -28.59
N THR A 16 -1.17 -22.28 -28.05
CA THR A 16 -1.25 -21.98 -26.61
C THR A 16 -2.64 -21.46 -26.22
N LEU A 17 -3.25 -20.58 -27.03
CA LEU A 17 -4.62 -20.08 -26.79
C LEU A 17 -5.70 -21.18 -26.83
N GLN A 18 -5.53 -22.22 -27.65
CA GLN A 18 -6.48 -23.35 -27.73
C GLN A 18 -6.36 -24.34 -26.55
N SER A 19 -5.17 -24.45 -25.94
CA SER A 19 -4.89 -25.40 -24.85
C SER A 19 -5.58 -25.02 -23.53
N HIS A 20 -5.52 -23.74 -23.12
CA HIS A 20 -6.09 -23.25 -21.85
C HIS A 20 -7.62 -23.36 -21.78
N ALA A 21 -8.32 -23.03 -22.89
CA ALA A 21 -9.76 -23.18 -22.97
C ALA A 21 -10.21 -24.66 -22.89
N GLN A 22 -9.33 -25.58 -23.27
CA GLN A 22 -9.58 -27.02 -23.27
C GLN A 22 -9.21 -27.69 -21.93
N LEU A 23 -8.21 -27.15 -21.21
CA LEU A 23 -7.75 -27.62 -19.88
C LEU A 23 -8.92 -27.79 -18.90
N TRP A 24 -9.75 -26.75 -18.76
CA TRP A 24 -10.89 -26.75 -17.84
C TRP A 24 -12.24 -27.04 -18.53
N SER A 25 -12.21 -27.69 -19.69
CA SER A 25 -13.44 -28.09 -20.37
C SER A 25 -14.24 -29.10 -19.55
N GLY A 26 -15.54 -28.86 -19.36
CA GLY A 26 -16.44 -29.72 -18.56
C GLY A 26 -16.54 -29.37 -17.07
N VAL A 27 -15.77 -28.39 -16.60
CA VAL A 27 -15.89 -27.82 -15.25
C VAL A 27 -17.04 -26.78 -15.26
N ASN A 28 -18.00 -26.91 -14.35
CA ASN A 28 -19.18 -26.03 -14.29
C ASN A 28 -18.98 -24.92 -13.26
N GLY A 29 -19.54 -23.75 -13.52
CA GLY A 29 -19.54 -22.62 -12.59
C GLY A 29 -20.90 -22.45 -11.89
N GLU A 30 -20.86 -22.02 -10.63
CA GLU A 30 -22.05 -21.65 -9.84
C GLU A 30 -22.34 -20.14 -9.93
N THR A 31 -21.34 -19.32 -10.30
CA THR A 31 -21.37 -17.87 -10.52
C THR A 31 -20.39 -17.46 -11.65
N VAL A 32 -20.31 -16.17 -12.03
CA VAL A 32 -19.41 -15.70 -13.11
C VAL A 32 -17.93 -15.86 -12.71
N GLY A 33 -17.12 -16.46 -13.57
CA GLY A 33 -15.67 -16.67 -13.39
C GLY A 33 -15.27 -17.83 -12.46
N TRP A 34 -16.09 -18.15 -11.46
CA TRP A 34 -15.87 -19.29 -10.55
C TRP A 34 -16.23 -20.63 -11.21
N LYS A 35 -15.36 -21.62 -11.02
CA LYS A 35 -15.44 -22.97 -11.55
C LYS A 35 -15.20 -23.96 -10.42
N HIS A 36 -15.88 -25.11 -10.46
CA HIS A 36 -15.67 -26.19 -9.49
C HIS A 36 -15.25 -27.49 -10.17
N SER A 37 -14.06 -27.97 -9.83
CA SER A 37 -13.53 -29.27 -10.24
C SER A 37 -13.69 -30.29 -9.12
N ASP A 38 -14.23 -31.47 -9.44
CA ASP A 38 -14.46 -32.55 -8.48
C ASP A 38 -13.16 -33.02 -7.77
N TRP A 39 -12.00 -32.81 -8.39
CA TRP A 39 -10.70 -33.20 -7.85
C TRP A 39 -9.81 -32.00 -7.51
N PHE A 40 -9.89 -30.92 -8.29
CA PHE A 40 -9.05 -29.73 -8.13
C PHE A 40 -9.74 -28.62 -7.31
N GLY A 41 -10.92 -28.88 -6.74
CA GLY A 41 -11.61 -27.91 -5.91
C GLY A 41 -12.15 -26.70 -6.67
N SER A 42 -12.46 -25.63 -5.94
CA SER A 42 -13.03 -24.40 -6.46
C SER A 42 -11.93 -23.42 -6.85
N PHE A 43 -12.06 -22.82 -8.03
CA PHE A 43 -11.14 -21.80 -8.48
C PHE A 43 -11.85 -20.78 -9.39
N TRP A 44 -11.39 -19.54 -9.33
CA TRP A 44 -11.81 -18.45 -10.20
C TRP A 44 -10.83 -18.31 -11.36
N SER A 45 -11.34 -18.01 -12.55
CA SER A 45 -10.55 -17.90 -13.77
C SER A 45 -11.09 -16.70 -14.57
N PRO A 46 -10.32 -15.58 -14.65
CA PRO A 46 -10.78 -14.31 -15.22
C PRO A 46 -11.19 -14.44 -16.68
N SER A 47 -10.42 -15.20 -17.46
CA SER A 47 -10.79 -15.55 -18.84
C SER A 47 -10.47 -17.02 -19.12
N ARG A 48 -11.03 -17.57 -20.21
CA ARG A 48 -10.74 -18.95 -20.64
C ARG A 48 -9.33 -19.11 -21.21
N GLU A 49 -8.62 -18.00 -21.42
CA GLU A 49 -7.41 -17.95 -22.25
C GLU A 49 -6.18 -17.42 -21.49
N SER A 50 -6.36 -16.84 -20.28
CA SER A 50 -5.28 -16.22 -19.50
C SER A 50 -4.26 -17.21 -18.91
N GLY A 51 -4.63 -18.47 -18.69
CA GLY A 51 -3.84 -19.45 -17.95
C GLY A 51 -3.76 -19.20 -16.43
N TRP A 52 -3.90 -17.94 -16.01
CA TRP A 52 -4.03 -17.55 -14.61
C TRP A 52 -5.38 -17.95 -14.01
N LEU A 53 -5.34 -18.51 -12.80
CA LEU A 53 -6.50 -18.85 -11.99
C LEU A 53 -6.23 -18.60 -10.51
N TYR A 54 -7.27 -18.28 -9.76
CA TYR A 54 -7.24 -18.15 -8.30
C TYR A 54 -7.93 -19.36 -7.67
N HIS A 55 -7.17 -20.23 -7.02
CA HIS A 55 -7.69 -21.44 -6.37
C HIS A 55 -7.95 -21.17 -4.89
N GLU A 56 -9.15 -21.54 -4.41
CA GLU A 56 -9.70 -21.19 -3.08
C GLU A 56 -8.72 -21.39 -1.91
N THR A 57 -7.89 -22.43 -1.98
CA THR A 57 -6.93 -22.77 -0.92
C THR A 57 -5.45 -22.74 -1.33
N LEU A 58 -5.16 -22.48 -2.62
CA LEU A 58 -3.80 -22.45 -3.15
C LEU A 58 -3.37 -21.04 -3.59
N GLY A 59 -4.31 -20.09 -3.66
CA GLY A 59 -4.06 -18.73 -4.12
C GLY A 59 -3.93 -18.63 -5.64
N TRP A 60 -3.19 -17.65 -6.11
CA TRP A 60 -2.94 -17.42 -7.53
C TRP A 60 -1.97 -18.45 -8.12
N LEU A 61 -2.39 -19.02 -9.25
CA LEU A 61 -1.69 -20.07 -9.98
C LEU A 61 -1.73 -19.76 -11.47
N TYR A 62 -0.67 -20.06 -12.20
CA TYR A 62 -0.73 -20.16 -13.66
C TYR A 62 -0.75 -21.62 -14.05
N ALA A 63 -1.80 -22.07 -14.74
CA ALA A 63 -1.98 -23.46 -15.12
C ALA A 63 -1.84 -23.63 -16.64
N GLU A 64 -0.91 -24.48 -17.05
CA GLU A 64 -0.65 -24.85 -18.44
C GLU A 64 -0.93 -26.35 -18.64
N GLY A 65 -1.60 -26.70 -19.74
CA GLY A 65 -1.86 -28.09 -20.09
C GLY A 65 -2.94 -28.25 -21.15
N ASP A 66 -2.85 -29.33 -21.93
CA ASP A 66 -3.84 -29.65 -22.97
C ASP A 66 -5.09 -30.36 -22.40
N SER A 67 -5.03 -30.82 -21.15
CA SER A 67 -6.13 -31.51 -20.44
C SER A 67 -5.86 -31.66 -18.95
N GLN A 68 -6.88 -32.02 -18.17
CA GLN A 68 -6.74 -32.30 -16.72
C GLN A 68 -5.86 -33.53 -16.38
N SER A 69 -5.41 -34.28 -17.39
CA SER A 69 -4.51 -35.42 -17.23
C SER A 69 -3.02 -35.06 -17.22
N ASP A 70 -2.69 -33.81 -17.57
CA ASP A 70 -1.33 -33.31 -17.71
C ASP A 70 -1.32 -31.80 -17.43
N ILE A 71 -1.08 -31.41 -16.17
CA ILE A 71 -1.12 -30.01 -15.75
C ILE A 71 0.22 -29.60 -15.13
N GLU A 72 0.79 -28.54 -15.70
CA GLU A 72 1.87 -27.77 -15.14
C GLU A 72 1.29 -26.54 -14.45
N ILE A 73 1.66 -26.30 -13.20
CA ILE A 73 1.17 -25.22 -12.36
C ILE A 73 2.35 -24.41 -11.87
N TYR A 74 2.40 -23.14 -12.23
CA TYR A 74 3.34 -22.20 -11.65
C TYR A 74 2.74 -21.54 -10.41
N THR A 75 3.53 -21.52 -9.34
CA THR A 75 3.29 -20.78 -8.10
C THR A 75 4.43 -19.79 -7.89
N THR A 76 4.17 -18.64 -7.29
CA THR A 76 5.24 -17.67 -6.98
C THR A 76 6.23 -18.22 -5.94
N ASP A 77 5.78 -19.07 -5.02
CA ASP A 77 6.60 -19.59 -3.92
C ASP A 77 7.35 -20.90 -4.22
N LEU A 78 6.87 -21.73 -5.15
CA LEU A 78 7.50 -23.03 -5.48
C LEU A 78 7.89 -23.16 -6.97
N ALA A 79 7.68 -22.11 -7.76
CA ALA A 79 7.83 -22.10 -9.21
C ALA A 79 6.94 -23.16 -9.88
N TRP A 80 7.41 -23.79 -10.95
CA TRP A 80 6.69 -24.81 -11.70
C TRP A 80 6.52 -26.10 -10.90
N LEU A 81 5.29 -26.62 -10.92
CA LEU A 81 4.82 -27.82 -10.27
C LEU A 81 4.04 -28.69 -11.25
N TYR A 82 4.27 -29.99 -11.26
CA TYR A 82 3.51 -30.93 -12.07
C TYR A 82 2.44 -31.67 -11.24
N THR A 83 1.20 -31.75 -11.72
CA THR A 83 0.15 -32.62 -11.14
C THR A 83 -0.85 -33.10 -12.20
N ASN A 84 -1.78 -33.96 -11.80
CA ASN A 84 -2.96 -34.35 -12.59
C ASN A 84 -4.06 -34.90 -11.68
N GLU A 85 -5.24 -35.17 -12.25
CA GLU A 85 -6.40 -35.74 -11.52
C GLU A 85 -6.08 -36.98 -10.67
N SER A 86 -5.16 -37.84 -11.11
CA SER A 86 -4.78 -39.06 -10.36
C SER A 86 -3.71 -38.84 -9.30
N LEU A 87 -3.00 -37.72 -9.35
CA LEU A 87 -1.90 -37.38 -8.44
C LEU A 87 -2.32 -36.41 -7.34
N TYR A 88 -3.23 -35.48 -7.63
CA TYR A 88 -3.70 -34.49 -6.65
C TYR A 88 -4.16 -35.17 -5.34
N PRO A 89 -3.79 -34.67 -4.16
CA PRO A 89 -3.12 -33.38 -3.90
C PRO A 89 -1.57 -33.46 -3.93
N VAL A 90 -0.96 -34.42 -4.63
CA VAL A 90 0.50 -34.52 -4.78
C VAL A 90 0.98 -33.82 -6.05
N PHE A 91 2.08 -33.08 -5.92
CA PHE A 91 2.72 -32.28 -6.95
C PHE A 91 4.20 -32.62 -7.04
N TYR A 92 4.79 -32.63 -8.22
CA TYR A 92 6.24 -32.68 -8.36
C TYR A 92 6.78 -31.27 -8.54
N SER A 93 7.68 -30.83 -7.67
CA SER A 93 8.33 -29.53 -7.75
C SER A 93 9.64 -29.64 -8.52
N TYR A 94 9.73 -28.95 -9.65
CA TYR A 94 10.95 -28.92 -10.46
C TYR A 94 12.07 -28.14 -9.77
N SER A 95 11.73 -27.09 -9.03
CA SER A 95 12.70 -26.25 -8.31
C SER A 95 13.36 -27.00 -7.15
N LYS A 96 12.63 -27.88 -6.47
CA LYS A 96 13.11 -28.69 -5.36
C LYS A 96 13.58 -30.09 -5.76
N ASP A 97 13.31 -30.51 -6.99
CA ASP A 97 13.52 -31.89 -7.47
C ASP A 97 12.87 -32.92 -6.53
N ASP A 98 11.64 -32.65 -6.09
CA ASP A 98 10.95 -33.46 -5.07
C ASP A 98 9.43 -33.49 -5.26
N TRP A 99 8.80 -34.54 -4.72
CA TRP A 99 7.36 -34.64 -4.62
C TRP A 99 6.86 -33.96 -3.34
N LEU A 100 5.92 -33.04 -3.51
CA LEU A 100 5.28 -32.29 -2.46
C LEU A 100 3.81 -32.71 -2.35
N ASN A 101 3.37 -33.08 -1.15
CA ASN A 101 1.95 -33.29 -0.89
C ASN A 101 1.32 -32.00 -0.40
N TYR A 102 0.37 -31.46 -1.18
CA TYR A 102 -0.49 -30.39 -0.73
C TYR A 102 -1.41 -30.90 0.38
N VAL A 103 -1.45 -30.18 1.49
CA VAL A 103 -2.33 -30.44 2.62
C VAL A 103 -3.22 -29.21 2.73
N PRO A 104 -4.49 -29.29 2.31
CA PRO A 104 -5.44 -28.20 2.48
C PRO A 104 -5.50 -27.79 3.96
N ALA A 105 -5.19 -26.53 4.27
CA ALA A 105 -5.15 -26.07 5.64
C ALA A 105 -6.55 -26.06 6.25
N THR A 106 -6.67 -26.72 7.39
CA THR A 106 -7.78 -26.50 8.34
C THR A 106 -7.31 -25.72 9.57
N ASN A 107 -6.04 -25.30 9.59
CA ASN A 107 -5.37 -24.60 10.68
C ASN A 107 -4.32 -23.62 10.09
N PRO A 108 -4.35 -22.32 10.46
CA PRO A 108 -3.42 -21.29 9.95
C PRO A 108 -1.93 -21.57 10.21
N ASP A 109 -1.59 -22.41 11.20
CA ASP A 109 -0.19 -22.68 11.58
C ASP A 109 0.46 -23.88 10.85
N THR A 110 -0.22 -24.50 9.88
CA THR A 110 0.30 -25.72 9.22
C THR A 110 0.81 -25.40 7.82
N PRO A 111 2.09 -25.68 7.49
CA PRO A 111 2.59 -25.45 6.15
C PRO A 111 1.85 -26.32 5.13
N TYR A 112 1.44 -25.71 4.03
CA TYR A 112 0.61 -26.33 2.99
C TYR A 112 1.26 -27.50 2.26
N TRP A 113 2.57 -27.69 2.38
CA TRP A 113 3.34 -28.62 1.56
C TRP A 113 4.20 -29.55 2.41
N TYR A 114 4.03 -30.86 2.25
CA TYR A 114 4.91 -31.87 2.84
C TYR A 114 5.87 -32.43 1.78
N SER A 115 7.18 -32.28 1.99
CA SER A 115 8.21 -32.85 1.13
C SER A 115 8.40 -34.34 1.43
N TYR A 116 8.23 -35.19 0.42
CA TYR A 116 8.48 -36.62 0.56
C TYR A 116 9.97 -36.96 0.60
N GLY A 117 10.81 -36.22 -0.13
CA GLY A 117 12.25 -36.43 -0.18
C GLY A 117 12.95 -36.07 1.12
N GLU A 118 12.55 -34.97 1.75
CA GLU A 118 13.14 -34.47 3.00
C GLU A 118 12.41 -34.97 4.24
N GLY A 119 11.15 -35.40 4.11
CA GLY A 119 10.33 -35.89 5.22
C GLY A 119 9.93 -34.79 6.20
N VAL A 120 9.86 -33.54 5.73
CA VAL A 120 9.52 -32.35 6.51
C VAL A 120 8.43 -31.53 5.80
N PHE A 121 7.76 -30.68 6.57
CA PHE A 121 6.94 -29.64 5.98
C PHE A 121 7.82 -28.56 5.38
N VAL A 122 7.46 -28.09 4.18
CA VAL A 122 8.11 -26.98 3.50
C VAL A 122 7.45 -25.70 3.99
N GLU A 123 8.20 -24.89 4.73
CA GLU A 123 7.78 -23.52 5.07
C GLU A 123 7.72 -22.67 3.80
N ARG A 124 6.64 -21.90 3.64
CA ARG A 124 6.56 -20.88 2.61
C ARG A 124 7.62 -19.82 2.92
N SER A 125 8.46 -19.45 1.94
CA SER A 125 9.33 -18.26 2.06
C SER A 125 8.57 -16.95 1.86
N SER A 126 7.26 -17.00 1.61
CA SER A 126 6.39 -15.86 1.76
C SER A 126 5.84 -15.86 3.19
N VAL A 127 6.22 -14.84 3.97
CA VAL A 127 5.39 -14.40 5.07
C VAL A 127 4.09 -13.86 4.45
N ALA A 128 3.20 -14.78 4.09
CA ALA A 128 1.81 -14.46 3.97
C ALA A 128 1.38 -14.15 5.40
N ILE A 129 1.10 -12.87 5.67
CA ILE A 129 0.21 -12.53 6.78
C ILE A 129 -1.14 -13.13 6.39
N THR A 130 -1.32 -14.43 6.62
CA THR A 130 -2.61 -15.09 6.49
C THR A 130 -3.38 -14.77 7.75
N ILE A 131 -3.92 -13.56 7.82
CA ILE A 131 -5.14 -13.35 8.60
C ILE A 131 -6.19 -14.12 7.81
N GLN A 132 -6.64 -15.25 8.35
CA GLN A 132 -7.52 -16.14 7.61
C GLN A 132 -8.69 -15.33 7.06
N VAL A 133 -9.04 -15.51 5.79
CA VAL A 133 -10.13 -14.81 5.10
C VAL A 133 -11.48 -14.93 5.86
N ALA A 134 -11.60 -15.92 6.74
CA ALA A 134 -12.71 -16.06 7.69
C ALA A 134 -12.80 -14.97 8.77
N ASP A 135 -11.70 -14.29 9.10
CA ASP A 135 -11.63 -13.20 10.10
C ASP A 135 -11.93 -11.82 9.50
N LEU A 136 -11.63 -11.54 8.22
CA LEU A 136 -11.85 -10.18 7.66
C LEU A 136 -13.33 -9.77 7.64
N ALA A 137 -14.24 -10.71 7.37
CA ALA A 137 -15.68 -10.45 7.45
C ALA A 137 -16.18 -10.30 8.90
N GLU A 138 -15.48 -10.87 9.90
CA GLU A 138 -15.76 -10.68 11.33
C GLU A 138 -15.15 -9.37 11.85
N LEU A 139 -13.94 -9.03 11.40
CA LEU A 139 -13.28 -7.74 11.62
C LEU A 139 -14.11 -6.61 11.02
N ALA A 140 -14.67 -6.80 9.82
CA ALA A 140 -15.51 -5.82 9.13
C ALA A 140 -16.89 -5.61 9.80
N GLN A 141 -17.30 -6.46 10.76
CA GLN A 141 -18.51 -6.20 11.55
C GLN A 141 -18.29 -4.98 12.45
N ASP A 142 -19.31 -4.13 12.54
CA ASP A 142 -19.29 -2.91 13.36
C ASP A 142 -18.96 -3.21 14.84
N GLY A 143 -18.06 -2.43 15.42
CA GLY A 143 -17.68 -2.48 16.84
C GLY A 143 -16.46 -3.32 17.22
N ASN A 144 -15.75 -3.94 16.26
CA ASN A 144 -14.52 -4.72 16.54
C ASN A 144 -13.22 -3.90 16.38
N HIS A 145 -13.17 -2.70 16.99
CA HIS A 145 -12.07 -1.74 16.83
C HIS A 145 -10.71 -2.30 17.26
N ASP A 146 -10.69 -3.01 18.38
CA ASP A 146 -9.47 -3.58 18.95
C ASP A 146 -8.83 -4.57 17.97
N ALA A 147 -9.62 -5.50 17.43
CA ALA A 147 -9.12 -6.50 16.49
C ALA A 147 -8.69 -5.90 15.14
N ARG A 148 -9.33 -4.82 14.68
CA ARG A 148 -8.88 -4.07 13.49
C ARG A 148 -7.56 -3.34 13.75
N ARG A 149 -7.35 -2.82 14.95
CA ARG A 149 -6.08 -2.18 15.33
C ARG A 149 -4.97 -3.24 15.42
N GLU A 150 -5.25 -4.39 16.02
CA GLU A 150 -4.34 -5.55 16.02
C GLU A 150 -4.01 -6.04 14.59
N TYR A 151 -4.98 -6.02 13.67
CA TYR A 151 -4.79 -6.31 12.25
C TYR A 151 -3.70 -5.40 11.65
N PHE A 152 -3.83 -4.08 11.78
CA PHE A 152 -2.83 -3.16 11.21
C PHE A 152 -1.49 -3.21 11.96
N TRP A 153 -1.47 -3.44 13.28
CA TRP A 153 -0.23 -3.66 14.02
C TRP A 153 0.54 -4.90 13.52
N THR A 154 -0.16 -5.95 13.10
CA THR A 154 0.46 -7.15 12.53
C THR A 154 1.23 -6.81 11.27
N TYR A 155 0.68 -5.98 10.39
CA TYR A 155 1.38 -5.48 9.21
C TYR A 155 2.53 -4.56 9.59
N TRP A 156 2.39 -3.68 10.58
CA TRP A 156 3.50 -2.83 11.03
C TRP A 156 4.70 -3.65 11.50
N VAL A 157 4.46 -4.68 12.33
CA VAL A 157 5.49 -5.62 12.78
C VAL A 157 6.16 -6.28 11.57
N TYR A 158 5.38 -6.72 10.59
CA TYR A 158 5.92 -7.39 9.41
C TYR A 158 6.80 -6.48 8.54
N VAL A 159 6.33 -5.27 8.24
CA VAL A 159 7.06 -4.36 7.33
C VAL A 159 8.30 -3.74 7.99
N THR A 160 8.29 -3.60 9.32
CA THR A 160 9.43 -3.07 10.10
C THR A 160 10.37 -4.14 10.64
N GLU A 161 10.07 -5.42 10.43
CA GLU A 161 10.95 -6.52 10.80
C GLU A 161 12.32 -6.32 10.15
N ILE A 162 13.38 -6.39 10.97
CA ILE A 162 14.75 -6.30 10.47
C ILE A 162 15.11 -7.61 9.78
N VAL A 163 15.36 -7.55 8.48
CA VAL A 163 15.70 -8.71 7.64
C VAL A 163 17.21 -8.85 7.44
N ASP A 164 17.63 -9.87 6.68
CA ASP A 164 19.03 -10.08 6.30
C ASP A 164 19.61 -8.81 5.67
N GLY A 165 20.64 -8.26 6.29
CA GLY A 165 21.23 -6.97 5.89
C GLY A 165 21.06 -5.86 6.94
N GLY A 166 20.23 -6.06 7.95
CA GLY A 166 20.08 -5.11 9.07
C GLY A 166 19.20 -3.90 8.76
N ILE A 167 18.40 -3.98 7.70
CA ILE A 167 17.41 -2.98 7.28
C ILE A 167 15.99 -3.50 7.52
N PRO A 168 14.98 -2.64 7.72
CA PRO A 168 13.60 -3.07 7.82
C PRO A 168 13.12 -3.66 6.49
N ARG A 169 12.21 -4.63 6.57
CA ARG A 169 11.70 -5.37 5.40
C ARG A 169 11.19 -4.46 4.28
N PHE A 170 10.50 -3.37 4.59
CA PHE A 170 9.95 -2.48 3.56
C PHE A 170 11.02 -1.86 2.65
N GLU A 171 12.25 -1.69 3.11
CA GLU A 171 13.37 -1.18 2.31
C GLU A 171 13.84 -2.19 1.25
N THR A 172 13.40 -3.45 1.34
CA THR A 172 13.69 -4.49 0.34
C THR A 172 12.64 -4.57 -0.75
N TRP A 173 11.59 -3.75 -0.67
CA TRP A 173 10.45 -3.80 -1.59
C TRP A 173 10.73 -2.97 -2.84
N PHE A 174 10.00 -3.29 -3.90
CA PHE A 174 10.15 -2.64 -5.19
C PHE A 174 9.67 -1.20 -5.11
N THR A 175 10.43 -0.29 -5.71
CA THR A 175 10.05 1.11 -5.84
C THR A 175 9.05 1.30 -6.97
N ARG A 176 8.55 2.52 -7.13
CA ARG A 176 7.72 2.91 -8.28
C ARG A 176 8.37 2.53 -9.61
N ASP A 177 9.62 2.93 -9.86
CA ASP A 177 10.24 2.72 -11.17
C ASP A 177 10.53 1.24 -11.42
N ASP A 178 10.82 0.47 -10.37
CA ASP A 178 10.93 -0.99 -10.48
C ASP A 178 9.65 -1.66 -10.99
N VAL A 179 8.50 -1.09 -10.69
CA VAL A 179 7.19 -1.65 -11.06
C VAL A 179 6.71 -1.11 -12.40
N PHE A 180 6.88 0.18 -12.66
CA PHE A 180 6.23 0.89 -13.78
C PHE A 180 7.15 1.28 -14.94
N SER A 181 8.48 1.14 -14.82
CA SER A 181 9.38 1.42 -15.96
C SER A 181 9.39 0.31 -17.02
N GLU A 182 9.47 0.72 -18.30
CA GLU A 182 9.59 -0.19 -19.44
C GLU A 182 10.96 -0.88 -19.51
N ASP A 183 12.03 -0.20 -19.11
CA ASP A 183 13.42 -0.63 -19.30
C ASP A 183 13.94 -1.62 -18.24
N GLY A 184 13.14 -1.90 -17.20
CA GLY A 184 13.44 -2.86 -16.14
C GLY A 184 13.85 -2.23 -14.80
N VAL A 185 14.05 -3.10 -13.80
CA VAL A 185 14.31 -2.76 -12.38
C VAL A 185 15.53 -1.84 -12.22
N ASP A 186 15.30 -0.61 -11.77
CA ASP A 186 16.32 0.31 -11.25
C ASP A 186 16.05 0.52 -9.76
N LEU A 187 16.90 -0.06 -8.91
CA LEU A 187 16.74 -0.08 -7.44
C LEU A 187 17.08 1.27 -6.77
N GLY A 188 16.97 2.38 -7.52
CA GLY A 188 17.17 3.74 -7.03
C GLY A 188 15.99 4.23 -6.18
N ALA A 189 16.23 5.16 -5.27
CA ALA A 189 15.17 5.68 -4.41
C ALA A 189 14.26 6.64 -5.16
N ASN A 190 13.06 6.18 -5.52
CA ASN A 190 12.06 7.05 -6.15
C ASN A 190 11.32 7.91 -5.13
N LEU A 191 11.80 9.13 -4.96
CA LEU A 191 11.19 10.16 -4.15
C LEU A 191 10.28 11.04 -5.02
N HIS A 192 9.07 11.29 -4.55
CA HIS A 192 8.11 12.13 -5.25
C HIS A 192 7.43 13.10 -4.30
N GLN A 193 7.10 14.27 -4.85
CA GLN A 193 6.16 15.17 -4.21
C GLN A 193 4.81 14.44 -4.08
N PRO A 194 4.14 14.49 -2.93
CA PRO A 194 2.78 13.98 -2.85
C PRO A 194 1.86 14.86 -3.72
N ARG A 195 1.39 14.32 -4.84
CA ARG A 195 0.56 15.03 -5.84
C ARG A 195 -0.72 15.65 -5.26
N GLN A 196 -1.18 15.21 -4.10
CA GLN A 196 -2.30 15.81 -3.37
C GLN A 196 -2.07 17.28 -2.94
N HIS A 197 -0.85 17.82 -3.11
CA HIS A 197 -0.44 19.16 -2.67
C HIS A 197 -0.11 20.16 -3.78
N GLN A 198 -0.31 19.80 -5.05
CA GLN A 198 0.04 20.65 -6.20
C GLN A 198 -0.70 22.01 -6.26
N ASN A 199 -1.64 22.28 -5.36
CA ASN A 199 -2.45 23.51 -5.32
C ASN A 199 -2.40 24.26 -3.96
N LEU A 200 -1.40 24.00 -3.10
CA LEU A 200 -1.29 24.70 -1.82
C LEU A 200 -0.45 25.98 -1.95
N ASP A 201 -0.99 27.11 -1.50
CA ASP A 201 -0.25 28.38 -1.37
C ASP A 201 0.90 28.21 -0.35
N THR A 202 2.11 28.64 -0.74
CA THR A 202 3.42 28.39 -0.11
C THR A 202 3.65 29.08 1.26
N ASP A 203 2.64 29.71 1.85
CA ASP A 203 2.80 30.70 2.93
C ASP A 203 2.53 30.15 4.35
N SER A 204 2.69 28.85 4.62
CA SER A 204 2.34 28.27 5.93
C SER A 204 3.54 27.81 6.77
N ASN A 205 3.83 28.58 7.83
CA ASN A 205 4.79 28.33 8.92
C ASN A 205 4.52 27.06 9.76
N GLY A 206 3.90 26.02 9.18
CA GLY A 206 3.53 24.80 9.90
C GLY A 206 3.27 23.60 9.00
N THR A 207 3.52 23.68 7.70
CA THR A 207 3.39 22.51 6.82
C THR A 207 4.73 21.78 6.74
N PRO A 208 4.82 20.51 7.17
CA PRO A 208 6.03 19.72 7.02
C PRO A 208 6.47 19.68 5.56
N GLY A 209 7.75 19.93 5.27
CA GLY A 209 8.32 19.75 3.93
C GLY A 209 8.40 18.28 3.57
N SER A 210 7.29 17.56 3.52
CA SER A 210 7.30 16.10 3.43
C SER A 210 7.49 15.59 2.01
N ILE A 211 8.33 14.57 1.87
CA ILE A 211 8.57 13.81 0.64
C ILE A 211 7.86 12.46 0.77
N THR A 212 7.34 11.89 -0.31
CA THR A 212 6.75 10.56 -0.28
C THR A 212 7.42 9.61 -1.26
N SER A 213 7.30 8.33 -1.00
CA SER A 213 7.74 7.25 -1.89
C SER A 213 6.65 6.19 -1.97
N LEU A 214 6.78 5.27 -2.92
CA LEU A 214 5.86 4.14 -3.07
C LEU A 214 6.66 2.85 -3.09
N PHE A 215 6.26 1.91 -2.25
CA PHE A 215 6.89 0.60 -2.13
C PHE A 215 5.85 -0.50 -2.35
N PHE A 216 6.23 -1.48 -3.15
CA PHE A 216 5.37 -2.58 -3.58
C PHE A 216 6.04 -3.88 -3.20
N ASN A 217 5.32 -4.73 -2.44
CA ASN A 217 5.85 -6.05 -2.17
C ASN A 217 5.83 -6.93 -3.44
N GLU A 218 6.58 -8.04 -3.40
CA GLU A 218 6.75 -8.94 -4.54
C GLU A 218 5.42 -9.38 -5.18
N ALA A 219 4.42 -9.75 -4.37
CA ALA A 219 3.13 -10.19 -4.89
C ALA A 219 2.39 -9.11 -5.70
N LEU A 220 2.43 -7.86 -5.23
CA LEU A 220 1.80 -6.74 -5.92
C LEU A 220 2.56 -6.41 -7.21
N THR A 221 3.89 -6.38 -7.14
CA THR A 221 4.76 -6.17 -8.30
C THR A 221 4.54 -7.23 -9.38
N ASP A 222 4.59 -8.51 -9.01
CA ASP A 222 4.38 -9.63 -9.92
C ASP A 222 3.03 -9.53 -10.62
N TYR A 223 1.98 -9.18 -9.87
CA TYR A 223 0.64 -9.02 -10.43
C TYR A 223 0.56 -7.86 -11.41
N ILE A 224 1.09 -6.68 -11.06
CA ILE A 224 1.11 -5.52 -11.95
C ILE A 224 1.89 -5.84 -13.23
N ARG A 225 3.08 -6.43 -13.11
CA ARG A 225 3.94 -6.71 -14.27
C ARG A 225 3.40 -7.86 -15.14
N SER A 226 2.88 -8.93 -14.54
CA SER A 226 2.35 -10.07 -15.29
C SER A 226 1.08 -9.75 -16.07
N ASN A 227 0.31 -8.75 -15.61
CA ASN A 227 -0.88 -8.27 -16.30
C ASN A 227 -0.61 -7.01 -17.14
N GLU A 228 0.65 -6.60 -17.29
CA GLU A 228 1.01 -5.44 -18.11
C GLU A 228 0.30 -4.14 -17.67
N PHE A 229 -0.04 -4.02 -16.38
CA PHE A 229 -0.72 -2.86 -15.78
C PHE A 229 0.19 -1.63 -15.62
N TYR A 230 1.39 -1.68 -16.19
CA TYR A 230 2.27 -0.53 -16.38
C TYR A 230 2.10 0.11 -17.77
N TYR A 231 1.34 -0.50 -18.68
CA TYR A 231 0.97 0.09 -19.97
C TYR A 231 -0.43 0.68 -19.91
N GLU A 232 -0.57 1.94 -20.34
CA GLU A 232 -1.88 2.60 -20.48
C GLU A 232 -2.81 1.80 -21.42
N GLN A 233 -2.26 1.27 -22.52
CA GLN A 233 -3.02 0.52 -23.51
C GLN A 233 -3.75 -0.69 -22.91
N THR A 234 -3.17 -1.33 -21.90
CA THR A 234 -3.81 -2.45 -21.19
C THR A 234 -5.15 -2.04 -20.58
N PHE A 235 -5.24 -0.84 -20.01
CA PHE A 235 -6.49 -0.35 -19.43
C PHE A 235 -7.50 0.08 -20.49
N ILE A 236 -7.04 0.67 -21.59
CA ILE A 236 -7.90 0.97 -22.75
C ILE A 236 -8.55 -0.32 -23.26
N ASP A 237 -7.77 -1.37 -23.45
CA ASP A 237 -8.23 -2.67 -23.93
C ASP A 237 -9.22 -3.32 -22.94
N LEU A 238 -8.96 -3.21 -21.62
CA LEU A 238 -9.89 -3.68 -20.58
C LEU A 238 -11.23 -2.93 -20.59
N VAL A 239 -11.23 -1.61 -20.77
CA VAL A 239 -12.47 -0.83 -20.88
C VAL A 239 -13.29 -1.30 -22.10
N GLU A 240 -12.64 -1.57 -23.23
CA GLU A 240 -13.31 -2.11 -24.41
C GLU A 240 -13.92 -3.49 -24.14
N GLU A 241 -13.17 -4.40 -23.52
CA GLU A 241 -13.64 -5.74 -23.13
C GLU A 241 -14.86 -5.66 -22.18
N TYR A 242 -14.77 -4.86 -21.11
CA TYR A 242 -15.86 -4.69 -20.16
C TYR A 242 -17.13 -4.12 -20.81
N ASN A 243 -16.99 -3.26 -21.81
CA ASN A 243 -18.11 -2.75 -22.59
C ASN A 243 -18.75 -3.85 -23.47
N GLU A 244 -17.95 -4.72 -24.09
CA GLU A 244 -18.44 -5.86 -24.88
C GLU A 244 -19.18 -6.89 -24.02
N GLU A 245 -18.70 -7.13 -22.80
CA GLU A 245 -19.30 -8.04 -21.83
C GLU A 245 -20.50 -7.42 -21.09
N GLY A 246 -20.66 -6.10 -21.16
CA GLY A 246 -21.74 -5.37 -20.49
C GLY A 246 -21.56 -5.28 -18.98
N LEU A 247 -20.31 -5.33 -18.49
CA LEU A 247 -19.98 -5.14 -17.07
C LEU A 247 -20.18 -3.67 -16.68
N THR A 248 -20.51 -3.41 -15.41
CA THR A 248 -20.78 -2.06 -14.88
C THR A 248 -20.40 -1.97 -13.41
N GLY A 249 -20.08 -0.77 -12.94
CA GLY A 249 -19.82 -0.51 -11.52
C GLY A 249 -18.70 -1.38 -10.92
N ILE A 250 -18.99 -2.02 -9.78
CA ILE A 250 -18.03 -2.87 -9.05
C ILE A 250 -17.48 -4.04 -9.90
N ASP A 251 -18.25 -4.53 -10.88
CA ASP A 251 -17.82 -5.64 -11.75
C ASP A 251 -16.63 -5.26 -12.65
N ARG A 252 -16.28 -3.97 -12.71
CA ARG A 252 -15.10 -3.44 -13.42
C ARG A 252 -13.91 -3.15 -12.50
N ALA A 253 -13.98 -3.55 -11.23
CA ALA A 253 -12.86 -3.43 -10.30
C ALA A 253 -11.89 -4.60 -10.45
N LEU A 254 -10.60 -4.29 -10.56
CA LEU A 254 -9.51 -5.27 -10.49
C LEU A 254 -9.46 -5.90 -9.09
N VAL A 255 -9.13 -7.20 -9.06
CA VAL A 255 -8.94 -7.98 -7.83
C VAL A 255 -7.47 -8.35 -7.71
N PHE A 256 -6.80 -7.91 -6.66
CA PHE A 256 -5.38 -8.15 -6.47
C PHE A 256 -5.15 -9.42 -5.65
N PRO A 257 -3.94 -10.02 -5.68
CA PRO A 257 -3.59 -11.08 -4.74
C PRO A 257 -3.74 -10.60 -3.29
N GLU A 258 -4.35 -11.38 -2.40
CA GLU A 258 -4.50 -11.04 -0.96
C GLU A 258 -3.17 -10.78 -0.24
N SER A 259 -2.07 -11.31 -0.77
CA SER A 259 -0.73 -11.05 -0.25
C SER A 259 -0.15 -9.71 -0.72
N SER A 260 -0.84 -8.95 -1.57
CA SER A 260 -0.37 -7.66 -2.09
C SER A 260 -0.37 -6.62 -0.98
N ILE A 261 0.73 -5.89 -0.87
CA ILE A 261 0.87 -4.79 0.09
C ILE A 261 1.59 -3.65 -0.62
N GLY A 262 1.00 -2.46 -0.55
CA GLY A 262 1.64 -1.21 -0.92
C GLY A 262 1.84 -0.34 0.29
N LEU A 263 2.93 0.41 0.28
CA LEU A 263 3.26 1.38 1.32
C LEU A 263 3.48 2.74 0.68
N LYS A 264 3.11 3.77 1.43
CA LYS A 264 3.51 5.14 1.15
C LYS A 264 4.22 5.73 2.36
N PRO A 265 5.55 5.57 2.45
CA PRO A 265 6.35 6.27 3.44
C PRO A 265 6.28 7.79 3.23
N ILE A 266 6.26 8.52 4.33
CA ILE A 266 6.27 9.98 4.40
C ILE A 266 7.54 10.38 5.12
N TRP A 267 8.40 11.09 4.41
CA TRP A 267 9.74 11.48 4.83
C TRP A 267 9.79 12.96 5.16
N PHE A 268 10.46 13.33 6.25
CA PHE A 268 10.72 14.71 6.65
C PHE A 268 12.22 15.01 6.48
N PRO A 269 12.58 15.97 5.63
CA PRO A 269 13.97 16.37 5.40
C PRO A 269 14.52 17.14 6.60
N ILE A 270 15.71 16.76 7.03
CA ILE A 270 16.44 17.38 8.14
C ILE A 270 17.84 17.75 7.66
N LEU A 271 18.12 19.05 7.67
CA LEU A 271 19.42 19.58 7.26
C LEU A 271 20.48 19.25 8.31
N ASN A 272 21.53 18.55 7.90
CA ASN A 272 22.68 18.22 8.73
C ASN A 272 23.68 19.39 8.73
N ARG A 273 23.45 20.36 9.62
CA ARG A 273 24.28 21.57 9.75
C ARG A 273 24.84 21.69 11.15
N THR A 274 26.08 22.19 11.21
CA THR A 274 26.79 22.46 12.47
C THR A 274 26.57 23.87 13.01
N ASP A 275 25.84 24.72 12.29
CA ASP A 275 25.62 26.13 12.65
C ASP A 275 24.47 26.32 13.65
N THR A 276 23.58 25.34 13.75
CA THR A 276 22.44 25.30 14.65
C THR A 276 22.38 23.92 15.31
N THR A 277 22.22 23.90 16.63
CA THR A 277 22.23 22.66 17.42
C THR A 277 21.04 21.76 17.11
N TYR A 278 19.86 22.35 16.83
CA TYR A 278 18.61 21.60 16.68
C TYR A 278 17.85 21.96 15.40
N ARG A 279 16.94 21.08 14.97
CA ARG A 279 15.93 21.35 13.94
C ARG A 279 14.54 21.20 14.53
N ILE A 280 13.64 22.11 14.18
CA ILE A 280 12.25 22.05 14.64
C ILE A 280 11.51 21.02 13.81
N MET A 281 10.87 20.04 14.47
CA MET A 281 9.95 19.11 13.85
C MET A 281 8.57 19.24 14.53
N PRO A 282 7.49 19.51 13.77
CA PRO A 282 6.15 19.54 14.33
C PRO A 282 5.68 18.16 14.83
N VAL A 283 4.86 18.14 15.90
CA VAL A 283 4.26 16.92 16.46
C VAL A 283 2.74 17.04 16.47
N TRP A 284 2.06 15.97 16.06
CA TRP A 284 0.61 15.96 15.94
C TRP A 284 -0.05 15.39 17.20
N ASP A 285 -0.57 16.30 18.02
CA ASP A 285 -1.39 15.96 19.20
C ASP A 285 -2.90 16.01 18.90
N GLY A 286 -3.31 16.13 17.64
CA GLY A 286 -4.73 16.16 17.33
C GLY A 286 -5.37 14.82 17.62
N ASP A 287 -6.64 14.83 18.02
CA ASP A 287 -7.47 13.64 17.96
C ASP A 287 -8.17 13.58 16.58
N PRO A 288 -7.76 12.66 15.68
CA PRO A 288 -8.44 12.41 14.42
C PRO A 288 -9.97 12.29 14.50
N GLN A 289 -10.53 11.79 15.61
CA GLN A 289 -11.99 11.62 15.80
C GLN A 289 -12.73 12.90 16.22
N TYR A 290 -11.99 13.96 16.55
CA TYR A 290 -12.58 15.26 16.88
C TYR A 290 -11.94 16.36 16.04
N PRO A 291 -12.15 16.37 14.70
CA PRO A 291 -11.70 17.46 13.87
C PRO A 291 -12.27 18.76 14.40
N VAL A 292 -11.36 19.60 14.88
CA VAL A 292 -11.64 20.92 15.43
C VAL A 292 -12.43 21.70 14.38
N THR A 293 -13.65 22.09 14.72
CA THR A 293 -14.34 23.13 13.94
C THR A 293 -13.74 24.49 14.29
N ASP A 294 -13.67 25.38 13.29
CA ASP A 294 -13.22 26.78 13.28
C ASP A 294 -13.53 27.69 14.50
N SER A 295 -14.29 27.21 15.48
CA SER A 295 -14.88 28.02 16.55
C SER A 295 -14.37 27.71 17.97
N THR A 296 -13.33 26.90 18.14
CA THR A 296 -12.75 26.61 19.48
C THR A 296 -11.33 27.16 19.65
N PRO A 297 -11.14 28.22 20.46
CA PRO A 297 -9.83 28.83 20.71
C PRO A 297 -8.82 27.94 21.47
N ASP A 298 -9.31 26.86 22.11
CA ASP A 298 -8.51 25.89 22.88
C ASP A 298 -8.36 24.54 22.14
N ALA A 299 -8.56 24.55 20.83
CA ALA A 299 -8.35 23.39 19.98
C ALA A 299 -6.94 22.81 20.15
N VAL A 300 -6.84 21.47 20.15
CA VAL A 300 -5.54 20.80 20.24
C VAL A 300 -4.67 21.13 19.02
N ASN A 301 -5.29 21.47 17.88
CA ASN A 301 -4.62 22.04 16.70
C ASN A 301 -5.37 23.30 16.25
N PRO A 302 -4.80 24.50 16.42
CA PRO A 302 -5.46 25.75 16.04
C PRO A 302 -5.52 25.91 14.51
N PRO A 303 -6.53 26.63 13.98
CA PRO A 303 -6.53 27.01 12.58
C PRO A 303 -5.29 27.83 12.24
N LEU A 304 -4.64 27.52 11.12
CA LEU A 304 -3.51 28.29 10.61
C LEU A 304 -3.97 29.74 10.34
N PRO A 305 -3.10 30.74 10.54
CA PRO A 305 -3.42 32.13 10.29
C PRO A 305 -3.44 32.44 8.77
N SER A 306 -4.31 31.79 8.01
CA SER A 306 -4.64 32.17 6.64
C SER A 306 -6.13 32.51 6.55
N SER A 307 -6.50 33.38 5.60
CA SER A 307 -7.86 33.94 5.48
C SER A 307 -8.94 32.93 5.08
N ASP A 308 -8.56 31.67 4.84
CA ASP A 308 -9.43 30.59 4.39
C ASP A 308 -9.49 29.50 5.47
N ASN A 309 -10.34 29.77 6.45
CA ASN A 309 -10.72 29.01 7.65
C ASN A 309 -10.94 27.48 7.42
N SER A 310 -9.91 26.72 7.06
CA SER A 310 -10.02 25.28 6.74
C SER A 310 -8.76 24.44 6.93
N THR A 311 -7.64 25.04 7.31
CA THR A 311 -6.37 24.34 7.55
C THR A 311 -5.99 24.43 9.03
N LEU A 312 -5.77 23.28 9.67
CA LEU A 312 -5.30 23.20 11.07
C LEU A 312 -3.78 23.03 11.08
N GLY A 313 -3.11 23.69 12.01
CA GLY A 313 -1.66 23.60 12.20
C GLY A 313 -1.27 22.70 13.38
N PHE A 314 -0.04 22.21 13.37
CA PHE A 314 0.57 21.48 14.48
C PHE A 314 0.77 22.41 15.68
N LYS A 315 0.18 22.10 16.84
CA LYS A 315 0.35 22.93 18.04
C LYS A 315 1.71 22.72 18.72
N THR A 316 2.22 21.50 18.70
CA THR A 316 3.47 21.12 19.36
C THR A 316 4.58 20.87 18.37
N ALA A 317 5.80 20.95 18.88
CA ALA A 317 7.01 20.66 18.14
C ALA A 317 8.10 20.14 19.08
N VAL A 318 8.97 19.32 18.53
CA VAL A 318 10.21 18.88 19.17
C VAL A 318 11.41 19.47 18.45
N LEU A 319 12.54 19.43 19.14
CA LEU A 319 13.84 19.82 18.63
C LEU A 319 14.68 18.57 18.36
N VAL A 320 14.94 18.30 17.08
CA VAL A 320 15.76 17.18 16.63
C VAL A 320 17.23 17.56 16.70
N ASP A 321 18.00 16.86 17.53
CA ASP A 321 19.45 16.91 17.58
C ASP A 321 20.05 15.93 16.55
N VAL A 322 20.81 16.48 15.61
CA VAL A 322 21.42 15.73 14.49
C VAL A 322 22.86 15.28 14.75
N SER A 323 23.41 15.55 15.93
CA SER A 323 24.75 15.12 16.34
C SER A 323 24.86 13.60 16.50
N GLY A 324 23.73 12.94 16.79
CA GLY A 324 23.65 11.53 17.13
C GLY A 324 24.08 11.21 18.57
N ASP A 325 24.30 12.23 19.41
CA ASP A 325 24.60 12.04 20.82
C ASP A 325 23.35 11.53 21.59
N GLU A 326 23.58 10.82 22.70
CA GLU A 326 22.51 10.44 23.63
C GLU A 326 21.95 11.70 24.31
N ILE A 327 20.65 11.93 24.13
CA ILE A 327 19.92 13.00 24.79
C ILE A 327 19.33 12.45 26.10
N SER A 328 19.43 13.22 27.18
CA SER A 328 18.85 12.80 28.46
C SER A 328 17.34 13.00 28.44
N ASP A 329 16.57 12.02 28.92
CA ASP A 329 15.10 12.13 29.03
C ASP A 329 14.66 13.45 29.70
N GLY A 330 13.69 14.12 29.09
CA GLY A 330 13.14 15.39 29.56
C GLY A 330 14.05 16.60 29.37
N THR A 331 15.03 16.51 28.47
CA THR A 331 15.80 17.68 27.99
C THR A 331 14.86 18.57 27.19
N THR A 332 14.75 19.85 27.56
CA THR A 332 13.96 20.86 26.86
C THR A 332 14.79 22.07 26.50
N GLU A 333 14.35 22.82 25.49
CA GLU A 333 14.87 24.14 25.16
C GLU A 333 13.73 25.10 24.83
N THR A 334 13.91 26.38 25.16
CA THR A 334 12.93 27.43 24.86
C THR A 334 13.11 27.96 23.44
N ILE A 335 12.05 27.94 22.64
CA ILE A 335 12.01 28.47 21.27
C ILE A 335 10.78 29.35 21.04
N SER A 336 10.80 30.12 19.95
CA SER A 336 9.58 30.71 19.40
C SER A 336 8.87 29.70 18.49
N TRP A 337 7.63 29.33 18.81
CA TRP A 337 6.80 28.41 18.02
C TRP A 337 5.35 28.88 17.99
N ASN A 338 4.75 28.97 16.79
CA ASN A 338 3.34 29.36 16.60
C ASN A 338 2.87 30.63 17.35
N GLY A 339 3.76 31.61 17.50
CA GLY A 339 3.45 32.88 18.17
C GLY A 339 3.56 32.83 19.70
N ASP A 340 4.02 31.71 20.27
CA ASP A 340 4.54 31.64 21.63
C ASP A 340 6.07 31.77 21.59
N ASP A 341 6.61 32.84 22.16
CA ASP A 341 8.05 33.12 22.20
C ASP A 341 8.79 32.37 23.33
N ASP A 342 8.04 31.77 24.25
CA ASP A 342 8.55 31.05 25.42
C ASP A 342 8.13 29.55 25.38
N TYR A 343 7.98 28.99 24.17
CA TYR A 343 7.58 27.58 24.01
C TYR A 343 8.71 26.65 24.43
N GLU A 344 8.46 25.80 25.42
CA GLU A 344 9.37 24.74 25.85
C GLU A 344 9.20 23.51 24.96
N ALA A 345 10.18 23.27 24.08
CA ALA A 345 10.20 22.11 23.19
C ALA A 345 11.07 20.99 23.77
N ASP A 346 10.59 19.75 23.74
CA ASP A 346 11.39 18.58 24.06
C ASP A 346 12.48 18.37 23.00
N VAL A 347 13.67 17.96 23.44
CA VAL A 347 14.80 17.62 22.58
C VAL A 347 14.84 16.12 22.38
N VAL A 348 14.83 15.70 21.11
CA VAL A 348 14.90 14.30 20.68
C VAL A 348 16.15 14.07 19.84
N SER A 349 16.65 12.84 19.83
CA SER A 349 17.80 12.47 18.99
C SER A 349 17.33 12.10 17.59
N ILE A 350 18.14 12.38 16.57
CA ILE A 350 17.95 11.79 15.23
C ILE A 350 17.87 10.26 15.27
N ASN A 351 18.47 9.62 16.30
CA ASN A 351 18.42 8.18 16.51
C ASN A 351 17.07 7.67 17.05
N ASP A 352 16.13 8.56 17.41
CA ASP A 352 14.75 8.21 17.77
C ASP A 352 13.86 8.02 16.53
N PHE A 353 14.43 8.21 15.33
CA PHE A 353 13.78 8.07 14.05
C PHE A 353 14.44 6.96 13.22
N TYR A 354 13.65 6.30 12.40
CA TYR A 354 14.20 5.66 11.23
C TYR A 354 14.49 6.72 10.17
N TYR A 355 15.68 6.71 9.56
CA TYR A 355 16.04 7.71 8.57
C TYR A 355 16.96 7.15 7.48
N GLN A 356 16.91 7.78 6.31
CA GLN A 356 17.88 7.60 5.24
C GLN A 356 18.80 8.83 5.16
N ILE A 357 20.02 8.64 4.65
CA ILE A 357 20.95 9.75 4.37
C ILE A 357 20.84 10.08 2.89
N ILE A 358 20.64 11.36 2.58
CA ILE A 358 20.64 11.86 1.20
C ILE A 358 22.02 11.62 0.59
N THR A 359 22.04 10.88 -0.51
CA THR A 359 23.26 10.56 -1.27
C THR A 359 23.35 11.42 -2.53
N GLU A 360 24.43 11.28 -3.30
CA GLU A 360 24.52 11.92 -4.63
C GLU A 360 23.42 11.44 -5.58
N GLU A 361 22.94 10.20 -5.41
CA GLU A 361 21.91 9.58 -6.24
C GLU A 361 20.52 10.12 -5.91
N THR A 362 20.23 10.31 -4.62
CA THR A 362 18.88 10.67 -4.15
C THR A 362 18.67 12.17 -3.95
N LEU A 363 19.72 13.00 -4.15
CA LEU A 363 19.64 14.44 -3.92
C LEU A 363 18.73 15.12 -4.95
N ASP A 364 18.86 14.76 -6.22
CA ASP A 364 18.05 15.34 -7.29
C ASP A 364 16.57 14.98 -7.09
N ASP A 365 16.27 13.73 -6.72
CA ASP A 365 14.89 13.30 -6.44
C ASP A 365 14.29 14.01 -5.21
N ALA A 366 15.08 14.18 -4.15
CA ALA A 366 14.65 14.92 -2.96
C ALA A 366 14.41 16.41 -3.25
N TYR A 367 15.25 17.01 -4.09
CA TYR A 367 15.08 18.38 -4.55
C TYR A 367 13.80 18.53 -5.37
N SER A 368 13.60 17.69 -6.39
CA SER A 368 12.41 17.72 -7.25
C SER A 368 11.12 17.42 -6.48
N ALA A 369 11.18 16.60 -5.42
CA ALA A 369 10.02 16.36 -4.56
C ALA A 369 9.60 17.59 -3.72
N LEU A 370 10.47 18.59 -3.55
CA LEU A 370 10.22 19.77 -2.72
C LEU A 370 10.15 21.09 -3.48
N GLU A 371 10.79 21.22 -4.65
CA GLU A 371 11.07 22.52 -5.29
C GLU A 371 9.82 23.39 -5.54
N ASP A 372 8.67 22.77 -5.83
CA ASP A 372 7.43 23.50 -6.11
C ASP A 372 6.77 24.06 -4.83
N GLN A 373 6.84 23.32 -3.72
CA GLN A 373 6.11 23.65 -2.49
C GLN A 373 7.01 24.31 -1.44
N TYR A 374 8.30 23.96 -1.42
CA TYR A 374 9.31 24.42 -0.47
C TYR A 374 10.62 24.76 -1.20
N PRO A 375 10.62 25.72 -2.14
CA PRO A 375 11.80 26.05 -2.95
C PRO A 375 13.01 26.42 -2.10
N ASP A 376 12.82 27.18 -1.02
CA ASP A 376 13.91 27.57 -0.11
C ASP A 376 14.53 26.36 0.59
N LEU A 377 13.71 25.41 1.04
CA LEU A 377 14.20 24.18 1.67
C LEU A 377 14.87 23.25 0.66
N ALA A 378 14.30 23.13 -0.54
CA ALA A 378 14.85 22.34 -1.64
C ALA A 378 16.26 22.84 -2.02
N GLU A 379 16.42 24.16 -2.20
CA GLU A 379 17.72 24.78 -2.52
C GLU A 379 18.78 24.57 -1.43
N GLU A 380 18.36 24.33 -0.18
CA GLU A 380 19.27 24.06 0.93
C GLU A 380 19.71 22.59 1.03
N LEU A 381 18.98 21.63 0.45
CA LEU A 381 19.32 20.22 0.56
C LEU A 381 20.74 19.91 0.04
N ALA A 382 21.44 19.02 0.74
CA ALA A 382 22.76 18.57 0.39
C ALA A 382 22.98 17.09 0.74
N VAL A 383 23.97 16.48 0.06
CA VAL A 383 24.47 15.14 0.42
C VAL A 383 24.89 15.12 1.90
N GLY A 384 24.39 14.13 2.64
CA GLY A 384 24.63 13.98 4.08
C GLY A 384 23.53 14.56 4.98
N ASP A 385 22.53 15.24 4.41
CA ASP A 385 21.27 15.55 5.08
C ASP A 385 20.42 14.28 5.25
N TYR A 386 19.38 14.34 6.09
CA TYR A 386 18.58 13.16 6.46
C TYR A 386 17.16 13.24 5.91
N LEU A 387 16.59 12.09 5.56
CA LEU A 387 15.16 11.89 5.33
C LEU A 387 14.62 11.02 6.46
N MET A 388 13.94 11.64 7.44
CA MET A 388 13.36 10.92 8.58
C MET A 388 11.99 10.37 8.22
N LEU A 389 11.73 9.11 8.51
CA LEU A 389 10.38 8.55 8.36
C LEU A 389 9.47 9.16 9.44
N VAL A 390 8.46 9.92 9.05
CA VAL A 390 7.52 10.56 10.01
C VAL A 390 6.10 10.04 9.89
N GLY A 391 5.80 9.35 8.79
CA GLY A 391 4.53 8.67 8.62
C GLY A 391 4.59 7.57 7.56
N MET A 392 3.54 6.76 7.52
CA MET A 392 3.38 5.72 6.52
C MET A 392 1.90 5.43 6.29
N HIS A 393 1.46 5.35 5.04
CA HIS A 393 0.23 4.63 4.73
C HIS A 393 0.53 3.17 4.45
N LEU A 394 -0.37 2.32 4.93
CA LEU A 394 -0.31 0.88 4.82
C LEU A 394 -1.57 0.40 4.08
N LEU A 395 -1.38 -0.19 2.91
CA LEU A 395 -2.44 -0.62 2.02
C LEU A 395 -2.28 -2.11 1.72
N PRO A 396 -2.82 -3.01 2.55
CA PRO A 396 -2.88 -4.42 2.22
C PRO A 396 -4.12 -4.71 1.37
N GLU A 397 -3.99 -5.63 0.40
CA GLU A 397 -5.17 -6.14 -0.31
C GLU A 397 -6.05 -6.89 0.68
N ALA A 398 -7.31 -6.49 0.75
CA ALA A 398 -8.28 -7.10 1.62
C ALA A 398 -9.69 -6.92 1.05
N THR A 399 -10.56 -7.89 1.32
CA THR A 399 -11.99 -7.75 1.09
C THR A 399 -12.72 -7.83 2.45
N PRO A 400 -13.38 -6.76 2.91
CA PRO A 400 -13.50 -5.44 2.26
C PRO A 400 -12.18 -4.66 2.30
N VAL A 401 -12.04 -3.67 1.39
CA VAL A 401 -10.83 -2.84 1.27
C VAL A 401 -10.48 -2.21 2.61
N THR A 402 -9.19 -2.19 2.95
CA THR A 402 -8.69 -1.61 4.19
C THR A 402 -7.70 -0.48 3.93
N TYR A 403 -7.55 0.41 4.90
CA TYR A 403 -6.58 1.49 4.85
C TYR A 403 -6.02 1.75 6.25
N GLY A 404 -4.70 1.65 6.39
CA GLY A 404 -3.99 1.97 7.63
C GLY A 404 -3.08 3.18 7.46
N THR A 405 -2.86 3.90 8.55
CA THR A 405 -1.91 5.02 8.61
C THR A 405 -1.17 5.01 9.93
N LEU A 406 0.12 5.28 9.88
CA LEU A 406 0.98 5.43 11.03
C LEU A 406 1.70 6.76 11.00
N TRP A 407 1.94 7.36 12.15
CA TRP A 407 2.78 8.55 12.27
C TRP A 407 3.63 8.51 13.52
N TRP A 408 4.81 9.11 13.43
CA TRP A 408 5.72 9.24 14.56
C TRP A 408 5.15 10.18 15.61
N HIS A 409 5.38 9.87 16.89
CA HIS A 409 5.04 10.70 18.04
C HIS A 409 6.17 10.62 19.08
N ASP A 410 6.43 11.74 19.75
CA ASP A 410 7.35 11.85 20.88
C ASP A 410 6.82 11.16 22.17
N ASP A 411 5.51 10.97 22.28
CA ASP A 411 4.85 10.11 23.25
C ASP A 411 4.49 8.76 22.59
N PRO A 412 5.29 7.71 22.75
CA PRO A 412 4.99 6.41 22.17
C PRO A 412 3.69 5.81 22.73
N ASP A 413 3.23 6.23 23.91
CA ASP A 413 2.01 5.73 24.55
C ASP A 413 0.80 6.65 24.29
N TYR A 414 0.86 7.46 23.22
CA TYR A 414 -0.14 8.46 22.89
C TYR A 414 -1.54 7.87 22.64
N GLY A 415 -2.32 7.87 23.72
CA GLY A 415 -3.75 7.61 23.74
C GLY A 415 -4.16 6.27 23.16
N GLU A 416 -5.32 6.27 22.49
CA GLU A 416 -5.83 5.06 21.84
C GLU A 416 -5.03 4.65 20.61
N TYR A 417 -4.32 5.59 19.98
CA TYR A 417 -3.54 5.35 18.76
C TYR A 417 -2.30 4.49 19.02
N ALA A 418 -1.80 4.46 20.26
CA ALA A 418 -0.77 3.53 20.72
C ALA A 418 -1.33 2.19 21.23
N SER A 419 -2.65 2.09 21.47
CA SER A 419 -3.22 0.92 22.14
C SER A 419 -3.06 -0.36 21.31
N LEU A 420 -2.94 -1.48 22.01
CA LEU A 420 -2.76 -2.82 21.43
C LEU A 420 -1.50 -2.97 20.58
N ARG A 421 -0.55 -2.01 20.66
CA ARG A 421 0.76 -2.18 20.06
C ARG A 421 1.44 -3.42 20.67
N PRO A 422 1.83 -4.42 19.86
CA PRO A 422 2.51 -5.59 20.38
C PRO A 422 3.90 -5.24 20.93
N ASP A 423 4.33 -5.92 21.99
CA ASP A 423 5.68 -5.79 22.57
C ASP A 423 6.81 -6.10 21.56
N SER A 424 6.50 -6.73 20.42
CA SER A 424 7.45 -6.99 19.33
C SER A 424 7.79 -5.75 18.51
N VAL A 425 6.96 -4.69 18.57
CA VAL A 425 7.30 -3.39 17.97
C VAL A 425 8.33 -2.72 18.89
N THR A 426 9.57 -2.61 18.41
CA THR A 426 10.72 -2.19 19.22
C THR A 426 11.60 -1.19 18.47
N GLY A 427 12.54 -0.59 19.19
CA GLY A 427 13.44 0.42 18.63
C GLY A 427 12.68 1.67 18.19
N VAL A 428 13.17 2.33 17.15
CA VAL A 428 12.58 3.57 16.60
C VAL A 428 11.13 3.40 16.13
N PHE A 429 10.72 2.17 15.78
CA PHE A 429 9.36 1.89 15.32
C PHE A 429 8.32 1.87 16.45
N ALA A 430 8.76 1.86 17.71
CA ALA A 430 7.88 1.96 18.87
C ALA A 430 7.30 3.37 19.08
N ASN A 431 7.90 4.39 18.46
CA ASN A 431 7.40 5.78 18.49
C ASN A 431 6.25 6.04 17.52
N TYR A 432 5.86 5.07 16.70
CA TYR A 432 4.75 5.26 15.76
C TYR A 432 3.43 4.90 16.43
N VAL A 433 2.43 5.73 16.26
CA VAL A 433 1.03 5.44 16.59
C VAL A 433 0.23 5.15 15.32
N LEU A 434 -0.90 4.48 15.46
CA LEU A 434 -1.62 3.88 14.35
C LEU A 434 -3.12 4.20 14.38
N ASP A 435 -3.67 4.45 13.20
CA ASP A 435 -5.10 4.38 12.95
C ASP A 435 -5.41 3.64 11.62
N GLY A 436 -6.64 3.21 11.44
CA GLY A 436 -7.05 2.52 10.23
C GLY A 436 -8.56 2.29 10.12
N THR A 437 -9.03 2.09 8.91
CA THR A 437 -10.46 1.97 8.58
C THR A 437 -10.67 0.84 7.57
N PHE A 438 -11.87 0.28 7.59
CA PHE A 438 -12.36 -0.66 6.61
C PHE A 438 -13.36 0.07 5.73
N LEU A 439 -13.49 -0.36 4.48
CA LEU A 439 -14.45 0.21 3.54
C LEU A 439 -15.90 0.08 4.06
N THR A 440 -16.19 -0.91 4.91
CA THR A 440 -17.52 -1.09 5.51
C THR A 440 -17.86 -0.04 6.57
N ASP A 441 -16.92 0.81 6.98
CA ASP A 441 -17.08 1.82 8.04
C ASP A 441 -17.87 3.04 7.56
N THR A 442 -19.07 2.81 7.01
CA THR A 442 -19.73 3.78 6.14
C THR A 442 -20.85 4.58 6.74
N ASN A 443 -21.55 4.14 7.80
CA ASN A 443 -22.77 4.85 8.21
C ASN A 443 -23.20 4.74 9.68
N ASP A 444 -22.49 4.00 10.52
CA ASP A 444 -22.85 3.90 11.94
C ASP A 444 -22.04 4.91 12.77
N SER A 445 -22.50 6.17 12.78
CA SER A 445 -22.14 7.25 13.74
C SER A 445 -20.86 7.04 14.59
N TYR A 446 -19.70 6.96 13.95
CA TYR A 446 -18.42 6.80 14.63
C TYR A 446 -17.87 8.15 15.09
N GLU A 447 -18.16 9.21 14.34
CA GLU A 447 -17.70 10.57 14.63
C GLU A 447 -18.77 11.38 15.38
N TYR A 448 -18.34 12.43 16.09
CA TYR A 448 -19.24 13.26 16.91
C TYR A 448 -20.38 13.92 16.11
N ASP A 449 -20.22 14.05 14.80
CA ASP A 449 -21.18 14.64 13.87
C ASP A 449 -22.12 13.60 13.21
N GLY A 450 -21.95 12.31 13.54
CA GLY A 450 -22.78 11.22 13.05
C GLY A 450 -22.42 10.72 11.64
N THR A 451 -21.22 11.01 11.16
CA THR A 451 -20.72 10.58 9.84
C THR A 451 -19.68 9.45 9.95
N GLY A 452 -19.19 8.94 8.81
CA GLY A 452 -18.19 7.86 8.73
C GLY A 452 -16.85 8.21 9.39
N LYS A 453 -16.09 7.18 9.79
CA LYS A 453 -14.82 7.28 10.54
C LYS A 453 -13.82 8.20 9.84
N VAL A 454 -13.13 9.06 10.56
CA VAL A 454 -11.99 9.85 10.04
C VAL A 454 -10.70 9.04 10.16
N VAL A 455 -9.93 8.94 9.07
CA VAL A 455 -8.59 8.35 9.07
C VAL A 455 -7.73 9.11 8.06
N PHE A 456 -6.65 9.72 8.53
CA PHE A 456 -5.69 10.50 7.74
C PHE A 456 -4.29 10.45 8.38
N ASN A 457 -3.23 10.74 7.63
CA ASN A 457 -1.89 10.95 8.17
C ASN A 457 -1.64 12.44 8.42
N PRO A 458 -1.28 12.87 9.64
CA PRO A 458 -1.11 14.28 9.94
C PRO A 458 0.04 14.95 9.19
N TYR A 459 1.12 14.21 8.92
CA TYR A 459 2.29 14.71 8.21
C TYR A 459 2.08 14.83 6.70
N LEU A 460 0.95 14.33 6.18
CA LEU A 460 0.59 14.41 4.77
C LEU A 460 -0.72 15.17 4.52
N GLU A 461 -1.72 15.06 5.39
CA GLU A 461 -3.09 15.45 5.04
C GLU A 461 -3.63 16.58 5.92
N ALA A 462 -3.05 16.84 7.10
CA ALA A 462 -3.62 17.81 8.05
C ALA A 462 -3.69 19.25 7.53
N TYR A 463 -2.78 19.59 6.64
CA TYR A 463 -2.64 20.93 6.05
C TYR A 463 -3.50 21.12 4.79
N LYS A 464 -4.22 20.09 4.34
CA LYS A 464 -5.21 20.20 3.27
C LYS A 464 -6.55 20.67 3.83
N ALA A 465 -7.21 21.58 3.10
CA ALA A 465 -8.60 21.93 3.39
C ALA A 465 -9.47 20.66 3.43
N GLY A 466 -10.04 20.36 4.61
CA GLY A 466 -10.85 19.15 4.84
C GLY A 466 -10.05 17.84 5.01
N GLY A 467 -8.71 17.87 4.98
CA GLY A 467 -7.87 16.68 5.14
C GLY A 467 -7.99 16.03 6.52
N VAL A 468 -8.09 16.84 7.58
CA VAL A 468 -8.36 16.38 8.96
C VAL A 468 -9.76 15.79 9.16
N ALA A 469 -10.64 15.87 8.17
CA ALA A 469 -11.97 15.26 8.17
C ALA A 469 -12.09 14.17 7.09
N SER A 470 -10.97 13.79 6.46
CA SER A 470 -10.92 12.81 5.39
C SER A 470 -11.10 11.39 5.92
N ASN A 471 -11.67 10.54 5.07
CA ASN A 471 -11.55 9.10 5.20
C ASN A 471 -10.95 8.59 3.90
N CYS A 472 -9.66 8.28 3.95
CA CYS A 472 -8.89 7.96 2.75
C CYS A 472 -9.35 6.69 2.05
N VAL A 473 -10.02 5.75 2.74
CA VAL A 473 -10.55 4.53 2.08
C VAL A 473 -11.56 4.87 0.98
N PHE A 474 -12.37 5.92 1.14
CA PHE A 474 -13.36 6.31 0.15
C PHE A 474 -12.73 6.88 -1.12
N CYS A 475 -11.70 7.72 -0.97
CA CYS A 475 -10.92 8.22 -2.11
C CYS A 475 -10.20 7.06 -2.83
N HIS A 476 -9.73 6.06 -2.08
CA HIS A 476 -9.00 4.92 -2.62
C HIS A 476 -9.89 3.95 -3.41
N VAL A 477 -11.12 3.68 -2.95
CA VAL A 477 -12.03 2.76 -3.67
C VAL A 477 -12.65 3.35 -4.92
N GLN A 478 -12.68 4.68 -5.04
CA GLN A 478 -13.13 5.39 -6.24
C GLN A 478 -12.02 5.52 -7.29
N ALA A 479 -10.81 5.08 -6.97
CA ALA A 479 -9.66 5.22 -7.84
C ALA A 479 -9.77 4.24 -9.02
N GLY A 480 -9.68 4.77 -10.24
CA GLY A 480 -9.68 3.98 -11.46
C GLY A 480 -9.13 4.74 -12.68
N TYR A 481 -8.80 3.99 -13.73
CA TYR A 481 -8.32 4.54 -15.00
C TYR A 481 -9.43 5.33 -15.71
N GLY A 482 -9.16 6.58 -16.11
CA GLY A 482 -10.14 7.47 -16.76
C GLY A 482 -11.01 8.30 -15.81
N PHE A 483 -10.71 8.30 -14.51
CA PHE A 483 -11.38 9.15 -13.52
C PHE A 483 -10.64 10.50 -13.36
N GLU A 484 -11.26 11.60 -13.81
CA GLU A 484 -10.73 12.95 -13.64
C GLU A 484 -11.15 13.52 -12.25
N ASP A 485 -10.16 13.67 -11.36
CA ASP A 485 -10.18 14.40 -10.08
C ASP A 485 -10.68 13.66 -8.80
N PRO A 486 -9.77 13.17 -7.94
CA PRO A 486 -10.08 12.70 -6.59
C PRO A 486 -10.13 13.89 -5.61
N SER A 487 -11.08 14.79 -5.79
CA SER A 487 -11.45 15.72 -4.71
C SER A 487 -11.91 14.90 -3.49
N PRO A 488 -11.65 15.31 -2.23
CA PRO A 488 -12.11 14.56 -1.06
C PRO A 488 -13.61 14.28 -1.18
N ALA A 489 -13.98 13.02 -1.40
CA ALA A 489 -15.37 12.65 -1.54
C ALA A 489 -16.06 12.88 -0.20
N PRO A 490 -17.27 13.48 -0.18
CA PRO A 490 -18.05 13.53 1.04
C PRO A 490 -18.27 12.09 1.55
N ARG A 491 -18.34 11.92 2.88
CA ARG A 491 -18.58 10.64 3.60
C ARG A 491 -19.97 10.04 3.29
N THR A 492 -20.32 9.91 2.02
CA THR A 492 -21.59 9.39 1.49
C THR A 492 -21.44 7.93 1.08
N GLY A 493 -22.51 7.16 1.17
CA GLY A 493 -22.50 5.70 1.18
C GLY A 493 -21.87 5.00 -0.03
N LEU A 494 -21.42 3.77 0.24
CA LEU A 494 -20.81 2.78 -0.66
C LEU A 494 -21.44 2.61 -2.06
N GLU A 495 -22.77 2.70 -2.16
CA GLU A 495 -23.48 2.42 -3.42
C GLU A 495 -23.13 3.43 -4.53
N ASP A 496 -22.84 4.68 -4.19
CA ASP A 496 -22.49 5.72 -5.17
C ASP A 496 -20.99 5.69 -5.57
N ALA A 497 -20.13 5.04 -4.78
CA ALA A 497 -18.68 5.04 -4.99
C ALA A 497 -18.22 4.13 -6.14
N PHE A 498 -18.98 3.07 -6.44
CA PHE A 498 -18.66 2.13 -7.52
C PHE A 498 -19.38 2.46 -8.83
N ASP A 499 -20.48 3.22 -8.77
CA ASP A 499 -21.20 3.69 -9.97
C ASP A 499 -20.36 4.61 -10.87
N THR A 500 -19.22 5.11 -10.36
CA THR A 500 -18.21 5.87 -11.09
C THR A 500 -17.48 5.05 -12.15
N PHE A 501 -17.52 3.71 -12.09
CA PHE A 501 -16.77 2.82 -12.99
C PHE A 501 -17.47 2.47 -14.31
N ASN A 502 -18.63 3.04 -14.60
CA ASN A 502 -19.40 2.70 -15.80
C ASN A 502 -18.67 2.96 -17.13
N ASP A 503 -17.62 3.78 -17.14
CA ASP A 503 -16.76 4.06 -18.30
C ASP A 503 -15.26 3.90 -17.99
N SER A 504 -14.91 3.22 -16.88
CA SER A 504 -13.53 3.12 -16.37
C SER A 504 -13.21 1.74 -15.77
N VAL A 505 -11.94 1.51 -15.42
CA VAL A 505 -11.47 0.32 -14.69
C VAL A 505 -11.17 0.73 -13.25
N GLY A 506 -11.85 0.12 -12.28
CA GLY A 506 -11.60 0.38 -10.87
C GLY A 506 -10.38 -0.39 -10.37
N PHE A 507 -9.60 0.20 -9.47
CA PHE A 507 -8.37 -0.41 -8.95
C PHE A 507 -8.53 -1.06 -7.58
N GLY A 508 -9.76 -1.32 -7.14
CA GLY A 508 -10.00 -2.12 -5.92
C GLY A 508 -9.42 -1.52 -4.63
N GLY A 509 -9.18 -0.20 -4.57
CA GLY A 509 -8.51 0.45 -3.44
C GLY A 509 -7.04 0.84 -3.70
N TRP A 510 -6.45 0.35 -4.80
CA TRP A 510 -5.08 0.63 -5.21
C TRP A 510 -4.98 1.94 -5.98
N TRP A 511 -5.31 3.02 -5.30
CA TRP A 511 -5.20 4.41 -5.80
C TRP A 511 -3.83 4.72 -6.41
N VAL A 512 -2.77 4.08 -5.91
CA VAL A 512 -1.41 4.22 -6.42
C VAL A 512 -1.32 3.95 -7.93
N LEU A 513 -2.11 3.02 -8.46
CA LEU A 513 -2.14 2.70 -9.88
C LEU A 513 -2.74 3.81 -10.75
N VAL A 514 -3.68 4.60 -10.21
CA VAL A 514 -4.30 5.73 -10.96
C VAL A 514 -3.23 6.74 -11.32
N TYR A 515 -2.35 7.04 -10.37
CA TYR A 515 -1.39 8.09 -10.54
C TYR A 515 -0.25 7.70 -11.47
N GLU A 516 0.19 6.44 -11.41
CA GLU A 516 1.38 6.03 -12.16
C GLU A 516 1.12 5.72 -13.62
N VAL A 517 -0.01 5.09 -13.92
CA VAL A 517 -0.42 4.83 -15.30
C VAL A 517 -0.72 6.14 -16.03
N ILE A 518 -1.38 7.10 -15.35
CA ILE A 518 -1.72 8.40 -15.95
C ILE A 518 -0.46 9.26 -16.17
N SER A 519 0.51 9.26 -15.24
CA SER A 519 1.72 10.07 -15.46
C SER A 519 2.73 9.47 -16.42
N ALA A 520 2.84 8.15 -16.52
CA ALA A 520 3.71 7.53 -17.51
C ALA A 520 3.27 7.88 -18.94
N ALA A 521 1.96 8.11 -19.16
CA ALA A 521 1.42 8.55 -20.45
C ALA A 521 1.72 10.01 -20.80
N ASP A 522 1.98 10.87 -19.81
CA ASP A 522 2.29 12.29 -20.03
C ASP A 522 3.78 12.56 -20.34
N ASP A 523 4.69 11.69 -19.89
CA ASP A 523 6.14 11.82 -20.17
C ASP A 523 6.54 11.36 -21.59
N ASP A 524 5.62 10.73 -22.33
CA ASP A 524 5.81 10.24 -23.71
C ASP A 524 5.26 11.19 -24.82
N GLN A 525 4.92 12.45 -24.47
CA GLN A 525 4.61 13.53 -25.43
C GLN A 525 5.70 14.61 -25.50
#